data_AF-A0A3D1A612-F1
#
_entry.id   AF-A0A3D1A612-F1
#
_cell.length_a   1.000
_cell.length_b   1.000
_cell.length_c   1.000
_cell.angle_alpha   90.00
_cell.angle_beta   90.00
_cell.angle_gamma   90.00
#
_symmetry.space_group_name_H-M   'P 1'
#
loop_
_entity.id
_entity.type
_entity.pdbx_description
1 polymer ?
#
loop_
_entity_poly.entity_id
_entity_poly.type
_entity_poly.pdbx_seq_one_letter_code
_entity_poly.pdbx_strand_id
1 'polypeptide(L)'
;MKARKRPGQSLIEVTMATMIAAITTTAVMSTVLSSFVSDTRADKRDAAAMAMRRAQETLKSFVSVDPTAINLFPGQTPAIPGSPNSGSWAADASGWPLAGQPCPWNSGPTVGTQHNISTLVNTPGSPLSPVGSPPATLTYTVCSYSCGPWGMGAAPNYPLACKRVAFTLTYTD
;
A
#
# COMPACT_ATOMS: atom_id res chain seq x y z
N MET A 1 34.52 -37.61 -56.06
CA MET A 1 33.74 -37.63 -54.80
C MET A 1 32.26 -37.56 -55.17
N LYS A 2 31.49 -38.63 -54.89
CA LYS A 2 30.05 -38.68 -55.22
C LYS A 2 29.27 -37.85 -54.19
N ALA A 3 28.78 -36.68 -54.59
CA ALA A 3 27.85 -35.90 -53.78
C ALA A 3 26.55 -36.70 -53.60
N ARG A 4 26.25 -37.07 -52.36
CA ARG A 4 25.05 -37.82 -51.99
C ARG A 4 23.84 -36.92 -52.27
N LYS A 5 23.04 -37.23 -53.30
CA LYS A 5 21.75 -36.56 -53.58
C LYS A 5 20.85 -36.75 -52.36
N ARG A 6 20.58 -35.67 -51.63
CA ARG A 6 19.60 -35.68 -50.54
C ARG A 6 18.20 -35.82 -51.15
N PRO A 7 17.33 -36.70 -50.62
CA PRO A 7 15.96 -36.81 -51.10
C PRO A 7 15.28 -35.45 -50.98
N GLY A 8 14.56 -35.06 -52.05
CA GLY A 8 13.95 -33.75 -52.15
C GLY A 8 13.05 -33.46 -50.95
N GLN A 9 13.42 -32.44 -50.18
CA GLN A 9 12.62 -31.91 -49.09
C GLN A 9 11.28 -31.47 -49.67
N SER A 10 10.20 -32.17 -49.33
CA SER A 10 8.89 -31.86 -49.90
C SER A 10 8.42 -30.50 -49.35
N LEU A 11 7.81 -29.66 -50.18
CA LEU A 11 7.31 -28.34 -49.77
C LEU A 11 6.33 -28.47 -48.58
N ILE A 12 5.57 -29.57 -48.53
CA ILE A 12 4.67 -29.92 -47.43
C ILE A 12 5.41 -30.07 -46.09
N GLU A 13 6.57 -30.71 -46.08
CA GLU A 13 7.37 -30.93 -44.87
C GLU A 13 7.91 -29.62 -44.33
N VAL A 14 8.38 -28.73 -45.22
CA VAL A 14 8.79 -27.37 -44.83
C VAL A 14 7.60 -26.59 -44.28
N THR A 15 6.43 -26.64 -44.93
CA THR A 15 5.26 -25.89 -44.45
C THR A 15 4.77 -26.39 -43.08
N MET A 16 4.72 -27.71 -42.86
CA MET A 16 4.38 -28.28 -41.56
C MET A 16 5.41 -27.92 -40.50
N ALA A 17 6.70 -28.01 -40.82
CA ALA A 17 7.76 -27.58 -39.91
C ALA A 17 7.65 -26.08 -39.55
N THR A 18 7.32 -25.22 -40.52
CA THR A 18 7.13 -23.78 -40.26
C THR A 18 5.89 -23.49 -39.42
N MET A 19 4.78 -24.22 -39.61
CA MET A 19 3.59 -24.06 -38.76
C MET A 19 3.87 -24.50 -37.32
N ILE A 20 4.54 -25.64 -37.13
CA ILE A 20 4.93 -26.12 -35.80
C ILE A 20 5.89 -25.12 -35.14
N ALA A 21 6.87 -24.60 -35.88
CA ALA A 21 7.78 -23.58 -35.38
C ALA A 21 7.05 -22.27 -35.00
N ALA A 22 6.08 -21.82 -35.80
CA ALA A 22 5.28 -20.63 -35.51
C ALA A 22 4.40 -20.80 -34.26
N ILE A 23 3.77 -21.96 -34.08
CA ILE A 23 2.92 -22.25 -32.92
C ILE A 23 3.77 -22.34 -31.64
N THR A 24 4.92 -23.02 -31.71
CA THR A 24 5.81 -23.15 -30.55
C THR A 24 6.43 -21.82 -30.15
N THR A 25 6.86 -21.00 -31.12
CA THR A 25 7.42 -19.66 -30.83
C THR A 25 6.41 -18.70 -30.22
N THR A 26 5.16 -18.67 -30.73
CA THR A 26 4.09 -17.85 -30.16
C THR A 26 3.70 -18.33 -28.75
N ALA A 27 3.65 -19.64 -28.52
CA ALA A 27 3.40 -20.20 -27.20
C ALA A 27 4.48 -19.79 -26.19
N VAL A 28 5.77 -19.87 -26.56
CA VAL A 28 6.89 -19.48 -25.68
C VAL A 28 6.88 -17.97 -25.41
N MET A 29 6.65 -17.14 -26.44
CA MET A 29 6.55 -15.70 -26.21
C MET A 29 5.36 -15.33 -25.33
N SER A 30 4.23 -16.01 -25.49
CA SER A 30 3.05 -15.81 -24.65
C SER A 30 3.33 -16.17 -23.19
N THR A 31 3.99 -17.30 -22.91
CA THR A 31 4.33 -17.68 -21.54
C THR A 31 5.34 -16.71 -20.92
N VAL A 32 6.36 -16.29 -21.67
CA VAL A 32 7.36 -15.32 -21.20
C VAL A 32 6.73 -13.97 -20.88
N LEU A 33 5.90 -13.43 -21.76
CA LEU A 33 5.17 -12.18 -21.51
C LEU A 33 4.23 -12.30 -20.31
N SER A 34 3.53 -13.44 -20.19
CA SER A 34 2.66 -13.71 -19.04
C SER A 34 3.44 -13.77 -17.73
N SER A 35 4.64 -14.34 -17.72
CA SER A 35 5.51 -14.36 -16.54
C SER A 35 5.93 -12.95 -16.13
N PHE A 36 6.38 -12.11 -17.06
CA PHE A 36 6.78 -10.74 -16.74
C PHE A 36 5.63 -9.88 -16.18
N VAL A 37 4.42 -10.03 -16.72
CA VAL A 37 3.22 -9.35 -16.17
C VAL A 37 2.89 -9.89 -14.78
N SER A 38 3.05 -11.19 -14.54
CA SER A 38 2.82 -11.79 -13.23
C SER A 38 3.82 -11.30 -12.18
N ASP A 39 5.11 -11.23 -12.54
CA ASP A 39 6.18 -10.80 -11.64
C ASP A 39 6.03 -9.32 -11.27
N THR A 40 5.79 -8.45 -12.26
CA THR A 40 5.56 -7.02 -12.00
C THR A 40 4.33 -6.77 -11.13
N ARG A 41 3.26 -7.57 -11.31
CA ARG A 41 2.08 -7.51 -10.44
C ARG A 41 2.37 -8.01 -9.03
N ALA A 42 3.20 -9.05 -8.89
CA ALA A 42 3.63 -9.55 -7.60
C ALA A 42 4.46 -8.49 -6.85
N ASP A 43 5.44 -7.86 -7.53
CA ASP A 43 6.26 -6.78 -6.98
C ASP A 43 5.42 -5.60 -6.48
N LYS A 44 4.40 -5.20 -7.24
CA LYS A 44 3.44 -4.17 -6.82
C LYS A 44 2.66 -4.56 -5.57
N ARG A 45 2.19 -5.80 -5.49
CA ARG A 45 1.45 -6.30 -4.32
C ARG A 45 2.32 -6.36 -3.07
N ASP A 46 3.57 -6.79 -3.21
CA ASP A 46 4.52 -6.85 -2.11
C ASP A 46 4.91 -5.45 -1.63
N ALA A 47 5.17 -4.53 -2.57
CA ALA A 47 5.41 -3.12 -2.25
C ALA A 47 4.21 -2.49 -1.53
N ALA A 48 2.99 -2.76 -1.99
CA ALA A 48 1.75 -2.30 -1.36
C ALA A 48 1.59 -2.84 0.07
N ALA A 49 1.82 -4.14 0.27
CA ALA A 49 1.73 -4.77 1.57
C ALA A 49 2.78 -4.21 2.56
N MET A 50 4.01 -4.00 2.10
CA MET A 50 5.09 -3.38 2.86
C MET A 50 4.75 -1.94 3.27
N ALA A 51 4.22 -1.13 2.33
CA ALA A 51 3.82 0.25 2.62
C ALA A 51 2.69 0.31 3.67
N MET A 52 1.67 -0.54 3.54
CA MET A 52 0.58 -0.61 4.53
C MET A 52 1.09 -1.07 5.91
N ARG A 53 1.98 -2.06 5.98
CA ARG A 53 2.56 -2.50 7.26
C ARG A 53 3.36 -1.40 7.94
N ARG A 54 4.20 -0.68 7.19
CA ARG A 54 4.95 0.47 7.70
C ARG A 54 4.03 1.55 8.25
N ALA A 55 2.96 1.88 7.52
CA ALA A 55 1.96 2.85 7.97
C ALA A 55 1.25 2.40 9.27
N GLN A 56 0.88 1.13 9.37
CA GLN A 56 0.28 0.55 10.57
C GLN A 56 1.24 0.56 11.78
N GLU A 57 2.49 0.15 11.60
CA GLU A 57 3.49 0.14 12.66
C GLU A 57 3.80 1.56 13.15
N THR A 58 3.87 2.51 12.23
CA THR A 58 4.05 3.92 12.57
C THR A 58 2.87 4.44 13.38
N LEU A 59 1.63 4.15 12.98
CA LEU A 59 0.45 4.58 13.74
C LEU A 59 0.32 3.90 15.11
N LYS A 60 0.78 2.65 15.26
CA LYS A 60 0.82 1.97 16.55
C LYS A 60 1.70 2.69 17.57
N SER A 61 2.81 3.31 17.14
CA SER A 61 3.68 4.06 18.06
C SER A 61 2.99 5.29 18.66
N PHE A 62 2.05 5.90 17.92
CA PHE A 62 1.23 7.01 18.41
C PHE A 62 0.07 6.56 19.33
N VAL A 63 -0.31 5.28 19.28
CA VAL A 63 -1.31 4.67 20.19
C VAL A 63 -0.65 4.17 21.48
N SER A 64 0.61 3.73 21.42
CA SER A 64 1.35 3.14 22.54
C SER A 64 2.05 4.14 23.45
N VAL A 65 1.74 5.44 23.36
CA VAL A 65 2.11 6.41 24.40
C VAL A 65 1.20 6.13 25.59
N ASP A 66 1.65 5.20 26.43
CA ASP A 66 1.08 4.96 27.74
C ASP A 66 0.92 6.31 28.47
N PRO A 67 -0.30 6.70 28.88
CA PRO A 67 -0.52 7.95 29.59
C PRO A 67 0.21 8.02 30.94
N THR A 68 0.78 6.91 31.43
CA THR A 68 1.61 6.84 32.64
C THR A 68 3.12 6.84 32.36
N ALA A 69 3.55 6.64 31.11
CA ALA A 69 4.94 6.70 30.74
C ALA A 69 5.34 8.16 30.43
N ILE A 70 5.98 8.80 31.41
CA ILE A 70 6.69 10.07 31.22
C ILE A 70 7.70 9.90 30.08
N ASN A 71 7.37 10.46 28.92
CA ASN A 71 8.16 10.67 27.70
C ASN A 71 9.60 10.09 27.68
N LEU A 72 9.89 9.21 26.72
CA LEU A 72 11.25 8.77 26.37
C LEU A 72 12.15 9.87 25.74
N PHE A 73 11.69 11.12 25.66
CA PHE A 73 12.50 12.25 25.18
C PHE A 73 12.80 13.22 26.33
N PRO A 74 14.07 13.32 26.79
CA PRO A 74 14.43 14.26 27.84
C PRO A 74 14.19 15.70 27.36
N GLY A 75 13.30 16.43 28.05
CA GLY A 75 13.02 17.85 27.82
C GLY A 75 11.61 18.20 27.35
N GLN A 76 10.72 17.23 27.11
CA GLN A 76 9.32 17.50 26.76
C GLN A 76 8.39 17.22 27.95
N THR A 77 7.54 18.20 28.30
CA THR A 77 6.40 18.04 29.24
C THR A 77 5.57 16.82 28.87
N PRO A 78 4.99 16.07 29.84
CA PRO A 78 4.26 14.83 29.59
C PRO A 78 3.30 15.01 28.42
N ALA A 79 3.55 14.30 27.33
CA ALA A 79 2.69 14.35 26.17
C ALA A 79 1.41 13.63 26.57
N ILE A 80 0.40 14.39 26.98
CA ILE A 80 -0.96 13.86 27.09
C ILE A 80 -1.27 13.25 25.71
N PRO A 81 -1.62 11.95 25.63
CA PRO A 81 -2.04 11.36 24.37
C PRO A 81 -3.15 12.22 23.75
N GLY A 82 -2.90 12.81 22.59
CA GLY A 82 -3.83 13.74 21.92
C GLY A 82 -3.63 15.25 22.19
N SER A 83 -2.52 15.66 22.82
CA SER A 83 -2.09 17.06 22.83
C SER A 83 -1.79 17.53 21.40
N PRO A 84 -2.28 18.70 20.95
CA PRO A 84 -2.08 19.20 19.58
C PRO A 84 -0.59 19.41 19.21
N ASN A 85 0.34 19.32 20.17
CA ASN A 85 1.77 19.46 19.97
C ASN A 85 2.59 18.19 20.27
N SER A 86 1.96 17.05 20.55
CA SER A 86 2.67 15.78 20.75
C SER A 86 2.72 14.97 19.45
N GLY A 87 3.84 15.03 18.74
CA GLY A 87 4.20 14.10 17.68
C GLY A 87 3.36 14.20 16.40
N SER A 88 3.77 15.07 15.49
CA SER A 88 3.29 15.04 14.10
C SER A 88 3.92 13.89 13.34
N TRP A 89 3.14 13.14 12.57
CA TRP A 89 3.71 12.18 11.62
C TRP A 89 4.13 12.95 10.37
N ALA A 90 5.41 12.92 10.01
CA ALA A 90 5.92 13.67 8.86
C ALA A 90 5.25 13.33 7.51
N ALA A 91 4.65 12.15 7.39
CA ALA A 91 3.90 11.77 6.20
C ALA A 91 2.52 12.43 6.12
N ASP A 92 1.99 12.90 7.26
CA ASP A 92 0.63 13.41 7.42
C ASP A 92 0.65 14.92 7.73
N ALA A 93 0.03 15.71 6.86
CA ALA A 93 -0.04 17.16 7.01
C ALA A 93 -1.11 17.65 8.00
N SER A 94 -1.94 16.75 8.55
CA SER A 94 -3.07 17.12 9.42
C SER A 94 -2.68 17.50 10.86
N GLY A 95 -1.40 17.34 11.23
CA GLY A 95 -0.91 17.59 12.58
C GLY A 95 -0.93 16.32 13.43
N TRP A 96 -2.01 16.08 14.18
CA TRP A 96 -2.13 14.90 15.05
C TRP A 96 -2.57 13.66 14.27
N PRO A 97 -1.76 12.59 14.17
CA PRO A 97 -2.03 11.45 13.28
C PRO A 97 -3.27 10.64 13.65
N LEU A 98 -3.75 10.73 14.89
CA LEU A 98 -4.96 10.07 15.38
C LEU A 98 -6.13 11.04 15.63
N ALA A 99 -6.07 12.23 15.03
CA ALA A 99 -7.18 13.17 15.03
C ALA A 99 -8.36 12.52 14.31
N GLY A 100 -9.51 12.42 14.97
CA GLY A 100 -10.61 11.66 14.43
C GLY A 100 -11.92 12.13 15.00
N GLN A 101 -12.95 12.19 14.17
CA GLN A 101 -14.30 12.53 14.59
C GLN A 101 -15.04 11.32 15.17
N PRO A 102 -16.12 11.53 15.95
CA PRO A 102 -16.97 10.46 16.43
C PRO A 102 -17.64 9.74 15.25
N CYS A 103 -17.66 8.41 15.30
CA CYS A 103 -18.32 7.61 14.28
C CYS A 103 -19.28 6.60 14.91
N PRO A 104 -20.38 6.23 14.23
CA PRO A 104 -21.20 5.10 14.64
C PRO A 104 -20.35 3.83 14.76
N TRP A 105 -20.62 3.00 15.77
CA TRP A 105 -19.83 1.77 16.04
C TRP A 105 -19.69 0.82 14.81
N ASN A 106 -20.69 0.83 13.92
CA ASN A 106 -20.77 0.02 12.71
C ASN A 106 -20.52 0.81 11.41
N SER A 107 -19.90 1.98 11.47
CA SER A 107 -19.59 2.72 10.25
C SER A 107 -18.46 2.04 9.47
N GLY A 108 -18.61 1.99 8.15
CA GLY A 108 -17.58 1.51 7.24
C GLY A 108 -16.32 2.39 7.21
N PRO A 109 -15.29 2.01 6.43
CA PRO A 109 -13.98 2.65 6.41
C PRO A 109 -13.97 4.10 5.89
N THR A 110 -15.10 4.62 5.39
CA THR A 110 -15.23 5.95 4.81
C THR A 110 -15.75 7.02 5.77
N VAL A 111 -16.23 6.62 6.96
CA VAL A 111 -16.67 7.58 7.98
C VAL A 111 -15.45 7.90 8.84
N GLY A 112 -15.24 9.16 9.20
CA GLY A 112 -14.10 9.60 10.00
C GLY A 112 -13.33 10.78 9.41
N THR A 113 -12.27 11.18 10.10
CA THR A 113 -11.33 12.18 9.58
C THR A 113 -10.37 11.49 8.63
N GLN A 114 -10.23 12.01 7.41
CA GLN A 114 -9.32 11.46 6.41
C GLN A 114 -7.96 12.15 6.50
N HIS A 115 -6.91 11.33 6.46
CA HIS A 115 -5.51 11.72 6.47
C HIS A 115 -4.86 11.25 5.17
N ASN A 116 -4.05 12.12 4.58
CA ASN A 116 -3.33 11.82 3.34
C ASN A 116 -1.86 11.59 3.64
N ILE A 117 -1.38 10.38 3.35
CA ILE A 117 0.00 9.94 3.53
C ILE A 117 0.57 9.40 2.23
N SER A 118 0.09 9.94 1.10
CA SER A 118 0.54 9.52 -0.24
C SER A 118 2.03 9.76 -0.44
N THR A 119 2.66 10.64 0.36
CA THR A 119 4.12 10.84 0.40
C THR A 119 4.91 9.57 0.68
N LEU A 120 4.31 8.54 1.30
CA LEU A 120 4.96 7.25 1.55
C LEU A 120 5.04 6.33 0.31
N VAL A 121 4.18 6.56 -0.67
CA VAL A 121 3.99 5.67 -1.84
C VAL A 121 4.18 6.40 -3.18
N ASN A 122 4.12 7.72 -3.17
CA ASN A 122 4.33 8.59 -4.33
C ASN A 122 5.82 8.88 -4.55
N THR A 123 6.64 7.82 -4.54
CA THR A 123 8.05 7.92 -4.90
C THR A 123 8.18 7.66 -6.40
N PRO A 124 8.65 8.62 -7.21
CA PRO A 124 8.79 8.44 -8.66
C PRO A 124 9.67 7.24 -8.99
N GLY A 125 9.21 6.37 -9.89
CA GLY A 125 9.95 5.18 -10.31
C GLY A 125 9.87 4.02 -9.31
N SER A 126 9.09 4.15 -8.23
CA SER A 126 8.75 3.00 -7.38
C SER A 126 7.79 2.05 -8.09
N PRO A 127 7.71 0.77 -7.67
CA PRO A 127 6.75 -0.19 -8.24
C PRO A 127 5.30 0.31 -8.21
N LEU A 128 4.94 1.09 -7.18
CA LEU A 128 3.59 1.63 -6.99
C LEU A 128 3.32 2.91 -7.80
N SER A 129 4.36 3.66 -8.16
CA SER A 129 4.26 4.92 -8.91
C SER A 129 5.28 4.91 -10.08
N PRO A 130 5.07 4.05 -11.09
CA PRO A 130 5.95 3.98 -12.25
C PRO A 130 5.88 5.27 -13.08
N VAL A 131 6.97 5.57 -13.78
CA VAL A 131 7.07 6.77 -14.61
C VAL A 131 6.02 6.72 -15.72
N GLY A 132 5.23 7.79 -15.85
CA GLY A 132 4.18 7.89 -16.87
C GLY A 132 2.79 7.40 -16.43
N SER A 133 2.66 6.84 -15.22
CA SER A 133 1.36 6.49 -14.61
C SER A 133 0.96 7.50 -13.53
N PRO A 134 -0.34 7.59 -13.19
CA PRO A 134 -0.78 8.34 -12.02
C PRO A 134 -0.08 7.83 -10.75
N PRO A 135 0.34 8.73 -9.85
CA PRO A 135 1.00 8.31 -8.63
C PRO A 135 0.05 7.53 -7.72
N ALA A 136 0.60 6.57 -6.98
CA ALA A 136 -0.16 5.87 -5.95
C ALA A 136 -0.61 6.84 -4.85
N THR A 137 -1.81 6.61 -4.35
CA THR A 137 -2.39 7.38 -3.23
C THR A 137 -2.60 6.47 -2.04
N LEU A 138 -2.08 6.87 -0.89
CA LEU A 138 -2.30 6.19 0.38
C LEU A 138 -2.98 7.18 1.33
N THR A 139 -4.16 6.80 1.79
CA THR A 139 -4.92 7.57 2.77
C THR A 139 -5.36 6.66 3.90
N TYR A 140 -5.68 7.24 5.04
CA TYR A 140 -6.33 6.51 6.11
C TYR A 140 -7.41 7.36 6.76
N THR A 141 -8.40 6.72 7.34
CA THR A 141 -9.49 7.37 8.07
C THR A 141 -9.41 7.00 9.54
N VAL A 142 -9.60 7.98 10.41
CA VAL A 142 -9.63 7.79 11.86
C VAL A 142 -11.03 8.06 12.38
N CYS A 143 -11.58 7.05 13.05
CA CYS A 143 -12.83 7.13 13.79
C CYS A 143 -12.60 7.02 15.28
N SER A 144 -13.20 7.94 16.03
CA SER A 144 -13.25 7.91 17.48
C SER A 144 -14.54 7.24 17.95
N TYR A 145 -14.45 6.33 18.93
CA TYR A 145 -15.61 5.72 19.58
C TYR A 145 -15.40 5.59 21.09
N SER A 146 -16.50 5.56 21.84
CA SER A 146 -16.43 5.40 23.30
C SER A 146 -15.84 4.04 23.66
N CYS A 147 -14.78 4.05 24.46
CA CYS A 147 -14.03 2.86 24.86
C CYS A 147 -14.56 2.21 26.15
N GLY A 148 -15.70 2.66 26.68
CA GLY A 148 -16.26 2.21 27.95
C GLY A 148 -17.07 3.31 28.64
N PRO A 149 -17.23 3.26 29.97
CA PRO A 149 -18.06 4.21 30.72
C PRO A 149 -17.42 5.61 30.87
N TRP A 150 -16.13 5.76 30.58
CA TRP A 150 -15.36 7.00 30.78
C TRP A 150 -15.57 8.07 29.69
N GLY A 151 -16.41 7.77 28.68
CA GLY A 151 -16.68 8.66 27.56
C GLY A 151 -15.52 8.76 26.56
N MET A 152 -15.56 9.79 25.71
CA MET A 152 -14.61 9.98 24.60
C MET A 152 -13.59 11.11 24.85
N GLY A 153 -13.76 11.89 25.91
CA GLY A 153 -13.08 13.17 26.09
C GLY A 153 -13.66 14.28 25.20
N ALA A 154 -13.05 15.46 25.22
CA ALA A 154 -13.51 16.62 24.47
C ALA A 154 -13.07 16.59 23.00
N ALA A 155 -13.89 17.18 22.12
CA ALA A 155 -13.52 17.53 20.76
C ALA A 155 -12.32 18.50 20.76
N PRO A 156 -11.51 18.56 19.69
CA PRO A 156 -11.66 17.84 18.41
C PRO A 156 -10.98 16.46 18.37
N ASN A 157 -10.12 16.14 19.34
CA ASN A 157 -9.24 14.98 19.27
C ASN A 157 -9.74 13.75 20.03
N TYR A 158 -10.74 13.89 20.89
CA TYR A 158 -11.33 12.79 21.67
C TYR A 158 -10.23 11.90 22.30
N PRO A 159 -9.41 12.46 23.21
CA PRO A 159 -8.18 11.81 23.68
C PRO A 159 -8.42 10.52 24.47
N LEU A 160 -9.63 10.32 25.01
CA LEU A 160 -10.01 9.13 25.75
C LEU A 160 -10.73 8.10 24.87
N ALA A 161 -11.02 8.42 23.61
CA ALA A 161 -11.74 7.53 22.72
C ALA A 161 -10.83 6.42 22.18
N CYS A 162 -11.39 5.23 22.00
CA CYS A 162 -10.76 4.24 21.15
C CYS A 162 -10.77 4.73 19.69
N LYS A 163 -9.71 4.40 18.97
CA LYS A 163 -9.52 4.79 17.57
C LYS A 163 -9.62 3.58 16.66
N ARG A 164 -10.49 3.64 15.65
CA ARG A 164 -10.51 2.70 14.52
C ARG A 164 -9.85 3.40 13.35
N VAL A 165 -8.85 2.74 12.78
CA VAL A 165 -8.14 3.25 11.60
C VAL A 165 -8.37 2.32 10.43
N ALA A 166 -8.80 2.87 9.29
CA ALA A 166 -8.90 2.13 8.04
C ALA A 166 -7.98 2.74 6.99
N PHE A 167 -7.14 1.91 6.37
CA PHE A 167 -6.21 2.33 5.33
C PHE A 167 -6.82 2.06 3.95
N THR A 168 -6.62 3.00 3.04
CA THR A 168 -6.99 2.87 1.62
C THR A 168 -5.78 3.20 0.77
N LEU A 169 -5.30 2.21 0.04
CA LEU A 169 -4.23 2.34 -0.93
C LEU A 169 -4.80 2.16 -2.34
N THR A 170 -4.52 3.10 -3.23
CA THR A 170 -4.90 3.05 -4.64
C THR A 170 -3.66 3.19 -5.49
N TYR A 171 -3.46 2.25 -6.42
CA TYR A 171 -2.35 2.23 -7.38
C TYR A 171 -2.83 1.60 -8.68
N THR A 172 -2.13 1.88 -9.78
CA THR A 172 -2.44 1.31 -11.09
C THR A 172 -1.79 -0.05 -11.27
N ASP A 173 -2.56 -1.05 -11.72
CA ASP A 173 -2.05 -2.37 -12.14
C ASP A 173 -1.13 -2.23 -13.38
#